data_AF-A0A6G3WWL7-F1
#
_entry.id   AF-A0A6G3WWL7-F1
#
_cell.length_a   1.000
_cell.length_b   1.000
_cell.length_c   1.000
_cell.angle_alpha   90.00
_cell.angle_beta   90.00
_cell.angle_gamma   90.00
#
_symmetry.space_group_name_H-M   'P 1'
#
loop_
_entity.id
_entity.type
_entity.pdbx_description
1 polymer ?
#
loop_
_entity_poly.entity_id
_entity_poly.type
_entity_poly.pdbx_seq_one_letter_code
_entity_poly.pdbx_strand_id
1 'polypeptide(L)' 'HVEIDRETDRADLQQITADLLRVLSDVRETVEDWGKMREAALRIADDLPGEPLDDLADEEVEEARELLR' A
#
# COMPACT_ATOMS: atom_id res chain seq x y z
N HIS A 1 -27.12 20.63 -42.39
CA HIS A 1 -26.90 21.15 -41.03
C HIS A 1 -26.00 20.15 -40.35
N VAL A 2 -24.79 20.55 -39.97
CA VAL A 2 -23.79 19.65 -39.38
C VAL A 2 -23.65 20.07 -37.93
N GLU A 3 -24.21 19.28 -37.02
CA GLU A 3 -23.92 19.42 -35.60
C GLU A 3 -22.67 18.58 -35.30
N ILE A 4 -21.62 19.27 -34.86
CA ILE A 4 -20.43 18.62 -34.35
C ILE A 4 -20.67 18.44 -32.85
N ASP A 5 -21.04 17.23 -32.45
CA ASP A 5 -21.07 16.83 -31.04
C ASP A 5 -19.62 16.59 -30.58
N ARG A 6 -18.94 17.69 -30.27
CA ARG A 6 -17.62 17.71 -29.67
C ARG A 6 -17.54 18.93 -28.80
N GLU A 7 -17.91 18.82 -27.54
CA GLU A 7 -17.17 19.45 -26.44
C GLU A 7 -17.52 18.65 -25.18
N THR A 8 -16.72 17.63 -24.86
CA THR A 8 -16.50 17.38 -23.44
C THR A 8 -15.87 18.67 -22.93
N ASP A 9 -16.62 19.44 -22.11
CA ASP A 9 -16.21 20.77 -21.68
C ASP A 9 -14.78 20.68 -21.14
N ARG A 10 -13.89 21.55 -21.64
CA ARG A 10 -12.51 21.59 -21.16
C ARG A 10 -12.45 21.85 -19.66
N ALA A 11 -13.42 22.59 -19.12
CA ALA A 11 -13.58 22.79 -17.69
C ALA A 11 -13.91 21.47 -16.97
N ASP A 12 -14.82 20.65 -17.53
CA ASP A 12 -15.16 19.34 -16.96
C ASP A 12 -13.96 18.40 -16.95
N LEU A 13 -13.17 18.36 -18.03
CA LEU A 13 -11.95 17.55 -18.09
C LEU A 13 -10.88 18.00 -17.09
N GLN A 14 -10.75 19.32 -16.89
CA GLN A 14 -9.85 19.87 -15.88
C GLN A 14 -10.32 19.52 -14.47
N GLN A 15 -11.62 19.60 -14.22
CA GLN A 15 -12.24 19.24 -12.95
C GLN A 15 -12.03 17.75 -12.63
N ILE A 16 -12.30 16.86 -13.58
CA ILE A 16 -12.06 15.42 -13.45
C ILE A 16 -10.57 15.13 -13.13
N THR A 17 -9.66 15.83 -13.80
CA THR A 17 -8.22 15.67 -13.56
C THR A 17 -7.84 16.10 -12.14
N ALA A 18 -8.36 17.24 -11.68
CA ALA A 18 -8.12 17.73 -10.32
C ALA A 18 -8.66 16.76 -9.26
N ASP A 19 -9.86 16.22 -9.47
CA ASP A 19 -10.48 15.27 -8.55
C ASP A 19 -9.73 13.94 -8.48
N LEU A 20 -9.24 13.44 -9.62
CA LEU A 20 -8.39 12.25 -9.68
C LEU A 20 -7.08 12.46 -8.91
N LEU A 21 -6.39 13.58 -9.13
CA LEU A 21 -5.15 13.87 -8.43
C LEU A 21 -5.36 13.97 -6.92
N ARG A 22 -6.47 14.56 -6.48
CA ARG A 22 -6.83 14.62 -5.07
C ARG A 22 -7.01 13.23 -4.48
N VAL A 23 -7.87 12.38 -5.07
CA VAL A 23 -8.11 11.02 -4.57
C VAL A 23 -6.84 10.19 -4.56
N LEU A 24 -5.99 10.30 -5.60
CA LEU A 24 -4.72 9.59 -5.64
C LEU A 24 -3.72 10.10 -4.60
N SER A 25 -3.78 11.37 -4.22
CA SER A 25 -3.00 11.92 -3.11
C SER A 25 -3.49 11.35 -1.78
N ASP A 26 -4.81 11.34 -1.55
CA ASP A 26 -5.42 10.81 -0.33
C ASP A 26 -5.08 9.31 -0.15
N VAL A 27 -5.16 8.54 -1.24
CA VAL A 27 -4.76 7.12 -1.24
C VAL A 27 -3.26 6.98 -0.96
N ARG A 28 -2.41 7.80 -1.59
CA ARG A 28 -0.95 7.77 -1.38
C ARG A 28 -0.59 8.06 0.07
N GLU A 29 -1.19 9.07 0.68
CA GLU A 29 -0.99 9.42 2.09
C GLU A 29 -1.43 8.27 3.01
N THR A 30 -2.59 7.67 2.72
CA THR A 30 -3.12 6.53 3.49
C THR A 30 -2.21 5.30 3.44
N VAL A 31 -1.50 5.07 2.31
CA VAL A 31 -0.59 3.92 2.15
C VAL A 31 0.88 4.25 2.39
N GLU A 32 1.23 5.50 2.68
CA GLU A 32 2.63 5.95 2.78
C GLU A 32 3.42 5.15 3.82
N ASP A 33 2.79 4.86 4.96
CA ASP A 33 3.42 4.14 6.05
C ASP A 33 3.52 2.63 5.83
N TRP A 34 2.90 2.09 4.78
CA TRP A 34 2.94 0.66 4.49
C TRP A 34 4.36 0.15 4.23
N GLY A 35 5.19 0.95 3.55
CA GLY A 35 6.60 0.60 3.30
C GLY A 35 7.38 0.42 4.61
N LYS A 36 7.25 1.38 5.53
CA LYS A 36 7.92 1.33 6.84
C LYS A 36 7.42 0.16 7.69
N MET A 37 6.10 -0.10 7.67
CA MET A 37 5.51 -1.23 8.36
C MET A 37 6.01 -2.56 7.79
N ARG A 38 6.07 -2.70 6.47
CA ARG A 38 6.59 -3.89 5.80
C ARG A 38 8.07 -4.11 6.09
N GLU A 39 8.88 -3.06 6.08
CA GLU A 39 10.29 -3.12 6.48
C GLU A 39 10.46 -3.54 7.95
N ALA A 40 9.57 -3.10 8.85
CA ALA A 40 9.58 -3.54 10.24
C ALA A 40 9.21 -5.03 10.36
N ALA A 41 8.15 -5.48 9.67
CA ALA A 41 7.74 -6.88 9.67
C ALA A 41 8.85 -7.81 9.15
N LEU A 42 9.51 -7.44 8.04
CA LEU A 42 10.63 -8.20 7.48
C LEU A 42 11.82 -8.29 8.45
N ARG A 43 12.17 -7.18 9.11
CA ARG A 43 13.23 -7.19 10.13
C ARG A 43 12.91 -8.14 11.29
N ILE A 44 11.68 -8.08 11.81
CA ILE A 44 11.23 -8.98 12.89
C ILE A 44 11.31 -10.45 12.45
N ALA A 45 10.92 -10.77 11.21
CA ALA A 45 11.01 -12.13 10.67
C ALA A 45 12.46 -12.64 10.52
N ASP A 46 13.40 -11.74 10.22
CA ASP A 46 14.82 -12.06 10.07
C ASP A 46 15.53 -12.18 11.42
N ASP A 47 15.08 -11.44 12.44
CA ASP A 47 15.63 -11.46 13.81
C ASP A 47 15.11 -12.66 14.64
N LEU A 48 13.92 -13.18 14.33
CA LEU A 48 13.25 -14.25 15.09
C LEU A 48 14.12 -15.51 15.38
N PRO A 49 14.96 -16.01 14.44
CA PRO A 49 15.84 -17.16 14.70
C PRO A 49 16.96 -16.90 15.73
N GLY A 50 17.26 -15.64 16.03
CA GLY A 50 18.28 -15.25 17.01
C GLY A 50 17.73 -15.04 18.42
N GLU A 51 16.41 -15.07 18.59
CA GLU A 51 15.75 -14.88 19.90
C GLU A 51 15.79 -16.18 20.72
N PRO A 52 15.91 -16.10 22.05
CA PRO A 52 15.87 -17.27 22.93
C PRO A 52 14.41 -17.75 23.05
N LEU A 53 13.96 -18.55 22.08
CA LEU A 53 12.60 -19.07 21.95
C LEU A 53 12.48 -20.53 22.41
N ASP A 54 13.28 -20.94 23.40
CA ASP A 54 13.39 -22.33 23.87
C ASP A 54 12.08 -22.93 24.40
N ASP A 55 11.09 -22.09 24.71
CA ASP A 55 9.75 -22.46 25.18
C ASP A 55 8.71 -22.62 24.04
N LEU A 56 9.07 -22.33 22.78
CA LEU A 56 8.18 -22.41 21.61
C LEU A 56 8.58 -23.55 20.68
N ALA A 57 7.62 -24.10 19.93
CA ALA A 57 7.92 -25.09 18.90
C ALA A 57 8.50 -24.43 17.63
N ASP A 58 9.46 -25.10 16.99
CA ASP A 58 10.07 -24.62 15.73
C ASP A 58 9.03 -24.30 14.63
N GLU A 59 7.93 -25.06 14.60
CA GLU A 59 6.81 -24.85 13.68
C GLU A 59 6.11 -23.50 13.91
N GLU A 60 5.86 -23.13 15.16
CA GLU A 60 5.23 -21.85 15.53
C GLU A 60 6.14 -20.65 15.17
N VAL A 61 7.45 -20.83 15.31
CA VAL A 61 8.46 -19.83 14.93
C VAL A 61 8.49 -19.65 13.41
N GLU A 62 8.46 -20.74 12.64
CA GLU A 62 8.44 -20.64 11.18
C GLU A 62 7.11 -20.09 10.64
N GLU A 63 5.96 -20.46 11.20
CA GLU A 63 4.67 -19.87 10.82
C GLU A 63 4.65 -18.34 11.03
N ALA A 64 5.19 -17.86 12.16
CA ALA A 64 5.30 -16.44 12.43
C ALA A 64 6.22 -15.72 11.44
N ARG A 65 7.31 -16.35 11.00
CA ARG A 65 8.21 -15.80 9.98
C ARG A 65 7.55 -15.72 8.61
N GLU A 66 6.77 -16.73 8.23
CA GLU A 66 6.03 -16.72 6.97
C GLU A 66 4.94 -15.65 6.97
N LEU A 67 4.24 -15.44 8.09
CA LEU A 67 3.22 -14.40 8.23
C LEU A 67 3.77 -12.98 8.03
N LEU A 68 5.02 -12.74 8.42
CA LEU A 68 5.64 -11.41 8.44
C LEU A 68 6.35 -11.02 7.12
N ARG A 69 6.44 -11.91 6.12
CA ARG A 69 7.13 -11.69 4.83
C ARG A 69 6.19 -11.33 3.68
#